data_AF-A0A9J6GFP4-F1
#
_entry.id   AF-A0A9J6GFP4-F1
#
_cell.length_a   1.000
_cell.length_b   1.000
_cell.length_c   1.000
_cell.angle_alpha   90.00
_cell.angle_beta   90.00
_cell.angle_gamma   90.00
#
_symmetry.space_group_name_H-M   'P 1'
#
loop_
_entity.id
_entity.type
_entity.pdbx_description
1 polymer ?
#
loop_
_entity_poly.entity_id
_entity_poly.type
_entity_poly.pdbx_seq_one_letter_code
_entity_poly.pdbx_strand_id
1 'polypeptide(L)'
;MLMPKKNRVAIYEYLFKEGVMVAKKDFHAAKHPELDTIPNLQVIKALQSLKSRGYVKEQFAWRHYYWYLTNEGIQYLRDYLHLPPEIVPTTLKKQPRQETISRRLPRRE
;
A
#
# COMPACT_ATOMS: atom_id res chain seq x y z
N MET A 1 -15.58 -9.41 7.81
CA MET A 1 -15.86 -10.24 6.61
C MET A 1 -15.17 -11.58 6.76
N LEU A 2 -15.87 -12.67 6.48
CA LEU A 2 -15.27 -14.00 6.38
C LEU A 2 -14.38 -14.04 5.13
N MET A 3 -13.10 -14.37 5.29
CA MET A 3 -12.11 -14.38 4.22
C MET A 3 -11.07 -15.48 4.51
N PRO A 4 -10.58 -16.21 3.49
CA PRO A 4 -9.47 -17.13 3.67
C PRO A 4 -8.25 -16.42 4.27
N LYS A 5 -7.59 -17.07 5.26
CA LYS A 5 -6.40 -16.50 5.92
C LYS A 5 -5.30 -16.16 4.91
N LYS A 6 -5.09 -17.03 3.90
CA LYS A 6 -4.11 -16.85 2.83
C LYS A 6 -4.30 -15.52 2.09
N ASN A 7 -5.53 -15.21 1.68
CA ASN A 7 -5.85 -13.98 0.95
C ASN A 7 -5.64 -12.75 1.83
N ARG A 8 -6.01 -12.82 3.10
CA ARG A 8 -5.80 -11.72 4.05
C ARG A 8 -4.31 -11.42 4.24
N VAL A 9 -3.51 -12.46 4.45
CA VAL A 9 -2.05 -12.34 4.62
C VAL A 9 -1.44 -11.73 3.36
N ALA A 10 -1.80 -12.20 2.16
CA ALA A 10 -1.30 -11.63 0.91
C ALA A 10 -1.65 -10.14 0.71
N ILE A 11 -2.86 -9.71 1.07
CA ILE A 11 -3.24 -8.28 1.04
C ILE A 11 -2.34 -7.46 1.98
N TYR A 12 -2.07 -8.00 3.18
CA TYR A 12 -1.26 -7.32 4.19
C TYR A 12 0.21 -7.26 3.82
N GLU A 13 0.76 -8.34 3.26
CA GLU A 13 2.12 -8.38 2.71
C GLU A 13 2.32 -7.35 1.61
N TYR A 14 1.36 -7.27 0.66
CA TYR A 14 1.41 -6.27 -0.40
C TYR A 14 1.36 -4.85 0.15
N LEU A 15 0.40 -4.58 1.04
CA LEU A 15 0.26 -3.26 1.67
C LEU A 15 1.50 -2.85 2.47
N PHE A 16 2.14 -3.80 3.16
CA PHE A 16 3.36 -3.53 3.91
C PHE A 16 4.58 -3.27 3.01
N LYS A 17 4.69 -4.01 1.90
CA LYS A 17 5.77 -3.86 0.92
C LYS A 17 5.71 -2.50 0.21
N GLU A 18 4.54 -2.14 -0.31
CA GLU A 18 4.38 -0.89 -1.08
C GLU A 18 4.15 0.32 -0.16
N GLY A 19 3.44 0.14 0.96
CA GLY A 19 3.04 1.22 1.88
C GLY A 19 1.82 2.03 1.41
N VAL A 20 1.35 1.79 0.19
CA VAL A 20 0.17 2.40 -0.42
C VAL A 20 -0.58 1.32 -1.20
N MET A 21 -1.91 1.42 -1.27
CA MET A 21 -2.72 0.53 -2.11
C MET A 21 -3.87 1.31 -2.75
N VAL A 22 -4.24 0.95 -3.98
CA VAL A 22 -5.32 1.62 -4.71
C VAL A 22 -6.30 0.60 -5.26
N ALA A 23 -7.60 0.73 -4.96
CA ALA A 23 -8.63 -0.10 -5.57
C ALA A 23 -9.75 0.73 -6.18
N LYS A 24 -10.19 0.32 -7.38
CA LYS A 24 -11.43 0.83 -7.94
C LYS A 24 -12.61 0.33 -7.10
N LYS A 25 -13.62 1.19 -6.86
CA LYS A 25 -14.89 0.85 -6.23
C LYS A 25 -15.73 0.02 -7.19
N ASP A 26 -15.34 -1.24 -7.34
CA ASP A 26 -16.02 -2.27 -8.09
C ASP A 26 -16.02 -3.56 -7.27
N PHE A 27 -17.17 -3.93 -6.71
CA PHE A 27 -17.27 -5.08 -5.82
C PHE A 27 -17.42 -6.42 -6.55
N HIS A 28 -17.70 -6.39 -7.85
CA HIS A 28 -17.96 -7.57 -8.66
C HIS A 28 -16.73 -8.02 -9.47
N ALA A 29 -15.71 -7.16 -9.58
CA ALA A 29 -14.44 -7.52 -10.16
C ALA A 29 -13.84 -8.76 -9.48
N ALA A 30 -13.73 -9.83 -10.27
CA ALA A 30 -13.21 -11.13 -9.82
C ALA A 30 -11.74 -11.06 -9.39
N LYS A 31 -11.00 -10.07 -9.90
CA LYS A 31 -9.57 -9.88 -9.65
C LYS A 31 -9.24 -8.41 -9.40
N HIS A 32 -8.23 -8.18 -8.58
CA HIS A 32 -7.62 -6.87 -8.38
C HIS A 32 -6.38 -6.74 -9.28
N PRO A 33 -6.13 -5.59 -9.94
CA PRO A 33 -5.03 -5.45 -10.91
C PRO A 33 -3.64 -5.75 -10.33
N GLU A 34 -3.41 -5.42 -9.06
CA GLU A 34 -2.14 -5.68 -8.37
C GLU A 34 -2.07 -7.09 -7.73
N LEU A 35 -3.22 -7.77 -7.59
CA LEU A 35 -3.35 -9.07 -6.91
C LEU A 35 -4.24 -10.01 -7.76
N ASP A 36 -3.63 -10.70 -8.72
CA ASP A 36 -4.35 -11.54 -9.70
C ASP A 36 -5.22 -12.65 -9.05
N THR A 37 -4.81 -13.12 -7.87
CA THR A 37 -5.46 -14.24 -7.18
C THR A 37 -6.64 -13.80 -6.28
N ILE A 38 -6.77 -12.51 -5.99
CA ILE A 38 -7.65 -12.03 -4.90
C ILE A 38 -8.80 -11.18 -5.46
N PRO A 39 -10.07 -11.48 -5.09
CA PRO A 39 -11.21 -10.66 -5.48
C PRO A 39 -11.14 -9.25 -4.92
N ASN A 40 -11.55 -8.25 -5.71
CA ASN A 40 -11.45 -6.85 -5.31
C ASN A 40 -12.33 -6.52 -4.08
N LEU A 41 -13.46 -7.22 -3.92
CA LEU A 41 -14.30 -7.12 -2.72
C LEU A 41 -13.51 -7.43 -1.43
N GLN A 42 -12.67 -8.47 -1.46
CA GLN A 42 -11.87 -8.87 -0.31
C GLN A 42 -10.86 -7.78 0.05
N VAL A 43 -10.20 -7.21 -0.96
CA VAL A 43 -9.25 -6.09 -0.79
C VAL A 43 -9.94 -4.90 -0.13
N ILE A 44 -11.06 -4.42 -0.69
CA ILE A 44 -11.79 -3.27 -0.17
C ILE A 44 -12.26 -3.52 1.27
N LYS A 45 -12.77 -4.71 1.58
CA LYS A 45 -13.29 -5.01 2.92
C LYS A 45 -12.18 -5.25 3.95
N ALA A 46 -11.03 -5.78 3.55
CA ALA A 46 -9.86 -5.86 4.42
C ALA A 46 -9.35 -4.47 4.80
N LEU A 47 -9.20 -3.58 3.82
CA LEU A 47 -8.71 -2.22 4.05
C LEU A 47 -9.72 -1.35 4.80
N GLN A 48 -11.02 -1.53 4.55
CA GLN A 48 -12.06 -0.91 5.35
C GLN A 48 -11.95 -1.29 6.84
N SER A 49 -11.61 -2.56 7.13
CA SER A 49 -11.37 -3.02 8.51
C SER A 49 -10.09 -2.47 9.13
N LEU A 50 -9.04 -2.21 8.34
CA LEU A 50 -7.81 -1.58 8.84
C LEU A 50 -8.02 -0.09 9.09
N LYS A 51 -8.76 0.59 8.20
CA LYS A 51 -9.17 1.99 8.35
C LYS A 51 -9.96 2.21 9.64
N SER A 52 -10.96 1.36 9.92
CA SER A 52 -11.78 1.52 11.13
C SER A 52 -10.99 1.39 12.43
N ARG A 53 -9.78 0.81 12.38
CA ARG A 53 -8.86 0.66 13.52
C ARG A 53 -7.77 1.73 13.56
N GLY A 54 -7.71 2.65 12.60
CA GLY A 54 -6.70 3.73 12.54
C GLY A 54 -5.38 3.35 11.86
N TYR A 55 -5.22 2.12 11.38
CA TYR A 55 -3.96 1.64 10.78
C TYR A 55 -3.70 2.17 9.36
N VAL A 56 -4.75 2.66 8.69
CA VAL A 56 -4.67 3.12 7.30
C VAL A 56 -5.52 4.38 7.16
N LYS A 57 -4.98 5.36 6.45
CA LYS A 57 -5.71 6.56 6.02
C LYS A 57 -6.33 6.30 4.65
N GLU A 58 -7.64 6.48 4.54
CA GLU A 58 -8.37 6.34 3.27
C GLU A 58 -8.66 7.71 2.67
N GLN A 59 -8.46 7.83 1.36
CA GLN A 59 -8.95 8.92 0.54
C GLN A 59 -9.77 8.34 -0.62
N PHE A 60 -10.97 8.85 -0.84
CA PHE A 60 -11.84 8.37 -1.92
C PHE A 60 -12.02 9.45 -2.97
N ALA A 61 -11.62 9.16 -4.21
CA ALA A 61 -11.73 10.09 -5.32
C ALA A 61 -11.95 9.35 -6.64
N TRP A 62 -12.80 9.87 -7.53
CA TRP A 62 -13.01 9.31 -8.88
C TRP A 62 -13.45 7.84 -8.92
N ARG A 63 -14.19 7.36 -7.92
CA ARG A 63 -14.51 5.92 -7.73
C ARG A 63 -13.28 5.04 -7.45
N HIS A 64 -12.17 5.62 -7.01
CA HIS A 64 -11.00 4.90 -6.52
C HIS A 64 -10.80 5.17 -5.03
N TYR A 65 -10.49 4.10 -4.30
CA TYR A 65 -10.01 4.14 -2.94
C TYR A 65 -8.49 4.20 -2.96
N TYR A 66 -7.94 5.20 -2.29
CA TYR A 66 -6.52 5.38 -2.06
C TYR A 66 -6.26 5.17 -0.57
N TRP A 67 -5.41 4.21 -0.25
CA TRP A 67 -5.08 3.88 1.12
C TRP A 67 -3.59 4.12 1.39
N TYR A 68 -3.32 4.85 2.46
CA TYR A 68 -1.98 5.18 2.93
C TYR A 68 -1.75 4.52 4.28
N LEU A 69 -0.68 3.74 4.38
CA LEU A 69 -0.32 3.08 5.64
C LEU A 69 0.19 4.11 6.65
N THR A 70 -0.34 4.08 7.89
CA THR A 70 0.12 4.95 8.99
C THR A 70 1.24 4.28 9.79
N ASN A 71 1.97 5.05 10.60
CA ASN A 71 3.03 4.49 11.46
C ASN A 71 2.53 3.40 12.41
N GLU A 72 1.34 3.57 12.97
CA GLU A 72 0.69 2.55 13.81
C GLU A 72 0.33 1.29 13.00
N GLY A 73 -0.15 1.49 11.76
CA GLY A 73 -0.43 0.39 10.85
C GLY A 73 0.82 -0.41 10.47
N ILE A 74 1.97 0.25 10.31
CA ILE A 74 3.26 -0.43 10.07
C ILE A 74 3.59 -1.36 11.25
N GLN A 75 3.43 -0.90 12.48
CA GLN A 75 3.68 -1.71 13.68
C GLN A 75 2.71 -2.90 13.76
N TYR A 76 1.42 -2.66 13.52
CA TYR A 76 0.40 -3.72 13.53
C TYR A 76 0.67 -4.80 12.48
N LEU A 77 0.95 -4.41 11.23
CA LEU A 77 1.24 -5.35 10.16
C LEU A 77 2.54 -6.13 10.41
N ARG A 78 3.55 -5.49 11.02
CA ARG A 78 4.79 -6.15 11.40
C ARG A 78 4.56 -7.26 12.42
N ASP A 79 3.80 -6.98 13.47
CA ASP A 79 3.44 -7.97 14.50
C ASP A 79 2.61 -9.10 13.90
N TYR A 80 1.61 -8.77 13.07
CA TYR A 80 0.73 -9.74 12.44
C TYR A 80 1.45 -10.67 11.45
N LEU A 81 2.41 -10.15 10.70
CA LEU A 81 3.18 -10.91 9.71
C LEU A 81 4.45 -11.56 10.30
N HIS A 82 4.76 -11.30 11.57
CA HIS A 82 5.97 -11.76 12.25
C HIS A 82 7.27 -11.43 11.50
N LEU A 83 7.33 -10.23 10.92
CA LEU A 83 8.49 -9.76 10.14
C LEU A 83 9.53 -9.10 11.06
N PRO A 84 10.84 -9.26 10.77
CA PRO A 84 11.90 -8.58 11.52
C PRO A 84 11.81 -7.05 11.38
N PRO A 85 12.31 -6.29 12.38
CA PRO A 85 12.15 -4.83 12.46
C PRO A 85 12.86 -4.05 11.35
N GLU A 86 13.79 -4.69 10.63
CA GLU A 86 14.55 -4.10 9.52
C GLU A 86 13.72 -3.86 8.26
N ILE A 87 12.65 -4.63 8.05
CA ILE A 87 11.84 -4.49 6.85
C ILE A 87 10.95 -3.26 7.01
N VAL A 88 11.30 -2.22 6.25
CA VAL A 88 10.53 -0.99 6.13
C VAL A 88 9.77 -0.95 4.81
N PRO A 89 8.57 -0.34 4.78
CA PRO A 89 7.83 -0.10 3.55
C PRO A 89 8.68 0.67 2.53
N THR A 90 8.41 0.46 1.25
CA THR A 90 9.12 1.13 0.15
C THR A 90 9.05 2.66 0.24
N THR A 91 7.97 3.21 0.79
CA THR A 91 7.81 4.66 1.04
C THR A 91 8.85 5.25 2.00
N LEU A 92 9.42 4.45 2.91
CA LEU A 92 10.42 4.88 3.90
C LEU A 92 11.85 4.57 3.45
N LYS A 93 12.04 3.76 2.40
CA LYS A 93 13.36 3.54 1.80
C LYS A 93 13.77 4.83 1.10
N LYS A 94 14.78 5.52 1.63
CA LYS A 94 15.39 6.68 0.96
C LYS A 94 15.84 6.24 -0.42
N GLN A 95 15.18 6.71 -1.48
CA GLN A 95 15.75 6.63 -2.81
C GLN A 95 17.05 7.46 -2.82
N PRO A 96 18.14 6.95 -3.44
CA PRO A 96 19.29 7.78 -3.71
C PRO A 96 18.81 8.91 -4.61
N ARG A 97 18.85 10.14 -4.07
CA ARG A 97 18.54 11.33 -4.83
C ARG A 97 19.52 11.37 -5.98
N GLN A 98 19.04 11.16 -7.22
CA GLN A 98 19.86 11.44 -8.38
C GLN A 98 20.17 12.92 -8.32
N GLU A 99 21.40 13.24 -7.93
CA GLU A 99 21.93 14.59 -7.97
C GLU A 99 21.80 15.02 -9.42
N THR A 100 20.82 15.86 -9.73
CA THR A 100 20.71 16.48 -11.04
C THR A 100 22.01 17.23 -11.23
N ILE A 101 22.92 16.63 -11.99
CA ILE A 101 24.12 17.27 -12.52
C ILE A 101 23.59 18.55 -13.15
N SER A 102 23.77 19.65 -12.42
CA SER A 102 23.45 20.98 -12.88
C SER A 102 24.31 21.15 -14.12
N ARG A 103 23.71 20.94 -15.30
CA ARG A 103 24.29 21.30 -16.59
C ARG A 103 24.47 22.81 -16.51
N ARG A 104 25.62 23.23 -16.00
CA ARG A 104 26.16 24.57 -16.16
C ARG A 104 26.27 24.78 -17.66
N LEU A 105 25.23 25.35 -18.26
CA LEU A 105 25.29 25.86 -19.62
C LEU A 105 26.41 26.91 -19.62
N PRO A 106 27.46 26.77 -20.45
CA PRO A 106 28.46 27.82 -20.59
C PRO A 106 27.75 29.04 -21.15
N ARG A 107 27.85 30.15 -20.43
CA ARG A 107 27.36 31.47 -20.83
C ARG A 107 28.10 31.84 -22.12
N ARG A 108 27.38 31.90 -23.25
CA ARG A 108 27.94 32.39 -24.52
C ARG A 108 28.15 33.91 -24.40
N GLU A 109 29.37 34.35 -24.68
CA GLU A 109 29.76 35.74 -24.96
C GLU A 109 29.14 36.22 -26.28
#